data_AF-A0A524JLA0-F1
#
_entry.id   AF-A0A524JLA0-F1
#
_cell.length_a   1.000
_cell.length_b   1.000
_cell.length_c   1.000
_cell.angle_alpha   90.00
_cell.angle_beta   90.00
_cell.angle_gamma   90.00
#
_symmetry.space_group_name_H-M   'P 1'
#
loop_
_entity.id
_entity.type
_entity.pdbx_description
1 polymer ?
#
loop_
_entity_poly.entity_id
_entity_poly.type
_entity_poly.pdbx_seq_one_letter_code
_entity_poly.pdbx_strand_id
1 'polypeptide(L)'
;MNQQYILESIHEASRVIGKTWPLYSFVTSNPLSGYENLTFRDAANRAKALLNTRIFPEASLYRQAWEQGEIEEEEISSLLKENGLYQSTEFYLKKLESQKRTEGKNINHDLDRIMAKWLPAFMDEGLAEWEMPGKNRGFYKAWRKLAVYDGELGITDVNQIPKTSSEALVKVLSNYSKEEYVKIFTYHLAALPGWTGFINYRSESNSLWQQKYPICLEDYLGVRLWIAQLLKAVTTPDHVSSPIDDSIEKLQYIWLKAWEMSWQNELVKTLKKESKATVPSEKTVGSPDAQFVFCIDTRSESIRRHLESKGNYETFGYAGFFGIAMDYENMDDGLTRKSCPPIVSS
;
A
#
# COMPACT_ATOMS: atom_id res chain seq x y z
N MET A 1 -2.85 -28.20 19.74
CA MET A 1 -2.47 -27.36 18.59
C MET A 1 -1.19 -26.62 18.97
N ASN A 2 -0.12 -26.68 18.17
CA ASN A 2 1.16 -26.10 18.57
C ASN A 2 1.13 -24.59 18.29
N GLN A 3 1.17 -23.77 19.34
CA GLN A 3 1.16 -22.30 19.27
C GLN A 3 2.25 -21.75 18.34
N GLN A 4 3.38 -22.45 18.26
CA GLN A 4 4.48 -22.13 17.34
C GLN A 4 4.03 -22.11 15.87
N TYR A 5 3.19 -23.06 15.47
CA TYR A 5 2.73 -23.18 14.08
C TYR A 5 1.79 -22.03 13.68
N ILE A 6 0.95 -21.58 14.61
CA ILE A 6 0.07 -20.42 14.40
C ILE A 6 0.92 -19.18 14.15
N LEU A 7 1.96 -18.95 14.98
CA LEU A 7 2.86 -17.82 14.82
C LEU A 7 3.62 -17.85 13.49
N GLU A 8 4.13 -19.02 13.09
CA GLU A 8 4.79 -19.20 11.79
C GLU A 8 3.84 -18.89 10.63
N SER A 9 2.59 -19.35 10.71
CA SER A 9 1.56 -19.09 9.71
C SER A 9 1.18 -17.60 9.63
N ILE A 10 1.14 -16.90 10.78
CA ILE A 10 0.90 -15.44 10.82
C ILE A 10 2.05 -14.71 10.14
N HIS A 11 3.30 -15.08 10.44
CA HIS A 11 4.48 -14.46 9.85
C HIS A 11 4.57 -14.74 8.34
N GLU A 12 4.19 -15.93 7.88
CA GLU A 12 4.10 -16.21 6.45
C GLU A 12 3.01 -15.36 5.77
N ALA A 13 1.82 -15.30 6.37
CA ALA A 13 0.69 -14.52 5.86
C ALA A 13 0.95 -13.01 5.87
N SER A 14 1.77 -12.49 6.78
CA SER A 14 2.07 -11.06 6.86
C SER A 14 2.97 -10.56 5.74
N ARG A 15 3.68 -11.45 5.04
CA ARG A 15 4.63 -11.06 3.98
C ARG A 15 3.99 -10.34 2.81
N VAL A 16 2.68 -10.54 2.58
CA VAL A 16 1.95 -9.86 1.50
C VAL A 16 1.42 -8.49 1.89
N ILE A 17 1.65 -8.05 3.13
CA ILE A 17 1.20 -6.77 3.66
C ILE A 17 2.42 -5.88 3.87
N GLY A 18 2.52 -4.82 3.06
CA GLY A 18 3.54 -3.80 3.22
C GLY A 18 3.41 -3.01 4.53
N LYS A 19 4.46 -2.26 4.86
CA LYS A 19 4.43 -1.32 5.99
C LYS A 19 3.65 -0.07 5.64
N THR A 20 2.92 0.45 6.61
CA THR A 20 2.29 1.77 6.55
C THR A 20 2.76 2.60 7.74
N TRP A 21 3.23 3.82 7.45
CA TRP A 21 3.77 4.73 8.44
C TRP A 21 2.64 5.57 9.07
N PRO A 22 2.88 6.19 10.25
CA PRO A 22 1.95 7.17 10.81
C PRO A 22 1.62 8.28 9.80
N LEU A 23 0.41 8.84 9.86
CA LEU A 23 -0.07 9.85 8.91
C LEU A 23 0.81 11.12 8.86
N TYR A 24 1.49 11.44 9.95
CA TYR A 24 2.42 12.58 10.02
C TYR A 24 3.81 12.27 9.41
N SER A 25 4.05 11.03 8.96
CA SER A 25 5.28 10.63 8.29
C SER A 25 5.08 10.63 6.76
N PHE A 26 5.84 11.47 6.06
CA PHE A 26 5.81 11.54 4.60
C PHE A 26 6.69 10.47 3.96
N VAL A 27 6.24 9.21 3.97
CA VAL A 27 6.98 8.09 3.38
C VAL A 27 6.12 7.34 2.37
N THR A 28 6.66 7.16 1.16
CA THR A 28 6.02 6.35 0.12
C THR A 28 6.19 4.87 0.45
N SER A 29 5.10 4.11 0.45
CA SER A 29 5.11 2.65 0.57
C SER A 29 4.85 2.00 -0.78
N ASN A 30 5.53 0.89 -1.09
CA ASN A 30 5.15 0.06 -2.22
C ASN A 30 3.86 -0.71 -1.88
N PRO A 31 2.71 -0.41 -2.54
CA PRO A 31 1.46 -1.10 -2.26
C PRO A 31 1.48 -2.59 -2.64
N LEU A 32 2.45 -3.01 -3.45
CA LEU A 32 2.70 -4.40 -3.84
C LEU A 32 3.92 -4.99 -3.12
N SER A 33 4.23 -4.50 -1.91
CA SER A 33 5.30 -5.10 -1.12
C SER A 33 5.00 -6.58 -0.81
N GLY A 34 6.01 -7.43 -0.92
CA GLY A 34 5.89 -8.89 -0.80
C GLY A 34 5.64 -9.63 -2.12
N TYR A 35 5.41 -8.91 -3.22
CA TYR A 35 5.19 -9.48 -4.55
C TYR A 35 6.38 -9.25 -5.52
N GLU A 36 7.53 -8.80 -5.01
CA GLU A 36 8.68 -8.35 -5.82
C GLU A 36 9.29 -9.47 -6.68
N ASN A 37 9.11 -10.73 -6.29
CA ASN A 37 9.61 -11.90 -7.03
C ASN A 37 8.65 -12.39 -8.13
N LEU A 38 7.51 -11.73 -8.32
CA LEU A 38 6.51 -12.11 -9.33
C LEU A 38 6.57 -11.19 -10.54
N THR A 39 6.03 -11.66 -11.67
CA THR A 39 5.79 -10.77 -12.81
C THR A 39 4.74 -9.72 -12.42
N PHE A 40 4.77 -8.54 -13.06
CA PHE A 40 3.80 -7.47 -12.77
C PHE A 40 2.35 -7.96 -12.86
N ARG A 41 2.03 -8.76 -13.89
CA ARG A 41 0.68 -9.33 -14.08
C ARG A 41 0.29 -10.29 -12.96
N ASP A 42 1.20 -11.16 -12.53
CA ASP A 42 0.92 -12.11 -11.44
C ASP A 42 0.79 -11.39 -10.09
N ALA A 43 1.66 -10.41 -9.82
CA ALA A 43 1.61 -9.56 -8.64
C ALA A 43 0.28 -8.79 -8.58
N ALA A 44 -0.07 -8.12 -9.68
CA ALA A 44 -1.33 -7.41 -9.88
C ALA A 44 -2.55 -8.30 -9.57
N ASN A 45 -2.60 -9.48 -10.18
CA ASN A 45 -3.76 -10.37 -10.08
C ASN A 45 -3.91 -10.95 -8.68
N ARG A 46 -2.80 -11.30 -8.02
CA ARG A 46 -2.83 -11.74 -6.61
C ARG A 46 -3.24 -10.61 -5.67
N ALA A 47 -2.70 -9.41 -5.86
CA ALA A 47 -3.06 -8.25 -5.06
C ALA A 47 -4.52 -7.84 -5.26
N LYS A 48 -5.06 -7.90 -6.49
CA LYS A 48 -6.48 -7.66 -6.79
C LYS A 48 -7.40 -8.59 -6.01
N ALA A 49 -7.09 -9.88 -6.01
CA ALA A 49 -7.90 -10.89 -5.33
C ALA A 49 -7.97 -10.67 -3.80
N LEU A 50 -6.90 -10.10 -3.22
CA LEU A 50 -6.79 -9.90 -1.77
C LEU A 50 -7.25 -8.50 -1.31
N LEU A 51 -6.87 -7.46 -2.04
CA LEU A 51 -7.08 -6.06 -1.65
C LEU A 51 -8.34 -5.44 -2.26
N ASN A 52 -9.04 -6.18 -3.14
CA ASN A 52 -10.20 -5.69 -3.89
C ASN A 52 -9.93 -4.32 -4.56
N THR A 53 -8.71 -4.13 -5.06
CA THR A 53 -8.24 -2.85 -5.59
C THR A 53 -8.23 -2.83 -7.12
N ARG A 54 -8.27 -1.63 -7.69
CA ARG A 54 -8.15 -1.42 -9.12
C ARG A 54 -6.67 -1.43 -9.50
N ILE A 55 -6.27 -2.43 -10.28
CA ILE A 55 -4.88 -2.55 -10.75
C ILE A 55 -4.63 -1.80 -12.06
N PHE A 56 -5.60 -1.80 -12.96
CA PHE A 56 -5.47 -1.17 -14.28
C PHE A 56 -6.32 0.11 -14.39
N PRO A 57 -5.90 1.08 -15.22
CA PRO A 57 -6.76 2.17 -15.66
C PRO A 57 -8.13 1.71 -16.20
N GLU A 58 -9.11 2.59 -16.07
CA GLU A 58 -10.45 2.44 -16.63
C GLU A 58 -10.38 2.66 -18.14
N ALA A 59 -11.30 2.04 -18.88
CA ALA A 59 -11.35 2.13 -20.34
C ALA A 59 -11.43 3.59 -20.83
N SER A 60 -12.09 4.47 -20.09
CA SER A 60 -12.18 5.90 -20.39
C SER A 60 -10.82 6.60 -20.39
N LEU A 61 -9.90 6.22 -19.50
CA LEU A 61 -8.55 6.78 -19.48
C LEU A 61 -7.75 6.31 -20.68
N TYR A 62 -7.89 5.04 -21.08
CA TYR A 62 -7.26 4.54 -22.31
C TYR A 62 -7.81 5.25 -23.55
N ARG A 63 -9.13 5.47 -23.63
CA ARG A 63 -9.74 6.25 -24.71
C ARG A 63 -9.17 7.65 -24.77
N GLN A 64 -9.15 8.35 -23.63
CA GLN A 64 -8.63 9.70 -23.56
C GLN A 64 -7.16 9.76 -23.99
N ALA A 65 -6.31 8.87 -23.47
CA ALA A 65 -4.89 8.83 -23.79
C ALA A 65 -4.63 8.53 -25.27
N TRP A 66 -5.43 7.65 -25.88
CA TRP A 66 -5.35 7.36 -27.30
C TRP A 66 -5.82 8.51 -28.19
N GLU A 67 -6.94 9.15 -27.85
CA GLU A 67 -7.44 10.34 -28.58
C GLU A 67 -6.51 11.54 -28.46
N GLN A 68 -5.76 11.66 -27.36
CA GLN A 68 -4.74 12.69 -27.14
C GLN A 68 -3.39 12.37 -27.78
N GLY A 69 -3.23 11.17 -28.37
CA GLY A 69 -1.97 10.72 -28.95
C GLY A 69 -0.89 10.36 -27.93
N GLU A 70 -1.25 10.20 -26.65
CA GLU A 70 -0.34 9.69 -25.61
C GLU A 70 -0.09 8.18 -25.76
N ILE A 71 -1.01 7.48 -26.44
CA ILE A 71 -0.83 6.10 -26.91
C ILE A 71 -0.70 6.14 -28.44
N GLU A 72 0.48 5.83 -28.96
CA GLU A 72 0.75 5.79 -30.40
C GLU A 72 0.01 4.59 -31.04
N GLU A 73 -0.73 4.82 -32.15
CA GLU A 73 -1.51 3.76 -32.83
C GLU A 73 -0.64 2.59 -33.31
N GLU A 74 0.58 2.88 -33.75
CA GLU A 74 1.55 1.87 -34.20
C GLU A 74 1.91 0.92 -33.04
N GLU A 75 2.12 1.46 -31.84
CA GLU A 75 2.49 0.68 -30.65
C GLU A 75 1.36 -0.24 -30.18
N ILE A 76 0.15 0.30 -30.00
CA ILE A 76 -1.00 -0.51 -29.58
C ILE A 76 -1.37 -1.56 -30.61
N SER A 77 -1.35 -1.22 -31.91
CA SER A 77 -1.67 -2.18 -32.96
C SER A 77 -0.62 -3.28 -33.12
N SER A 78 0.67 -3.01 -32.89
CA SER A 78 1.72 -4.03 -32.84
C SER A 78 1.50 -4.98 -31.68
N LEU A 79 1.33 -4.45 -30.46
CA LEU A 79 1.15 -5.25 -29.26
C LEU A 79 -0.11 -6.13 -29.30
N LEU A 80 -1.21 -5.64 -29.87
CA LEU A 80 -2.41 -6.44 -30.11
C LEU A 80 -2.09 -7.63 -31.03
N LYS A 81 -1.45 -7.41 -32.17
CA LYS A 81 -1.08 -8.47 -33.13
C LYS A 81 -0.13 -9.50 -32.52
N GLU A 82 0.90 -9.05 -31.81
CA GLU A 82 1.84 -9.91 -31.08
C GLU A 82 1.13 -10.84 -30.06
N ASN A 83 0.01 -10.38 -29.52
CA ASN A 83 -0.81 -11.12 -28.57
C ASN A 83 -1.93 -11.96 -29.21
N GLY A 84 -1.94 -12.09 -30.54
CA GLY A 84 -2.92 -12.85 -31.32
C GLY A 84 -4.27 -12.16 -31.48
N LEU A 85 -4.32 -10.84 -31.32
CA LEU A 85 -5.51 -10.01 -31.37
C LEU A 85 -5.52 -9.20 -32.68
N TYR A 86 -6.26 -9.68 -33.68
CA TYR A 86 -6.19 -9.18 -35.06
C TYR A 86 -7.33 -8.22 -35.47
N GLN A 87 -8.28 -7.92 -34.57
CA GLN A 87 -9.29 -6.88 -34.82
C GLN A 87 -8.68 -5.48 -34.65
N SER A 88 -9.43 -4.43 -35.00
CA SER A 88 -8.96 -3.05 -34.87
C SER A 88 -8.77 -2.61 -33.42
N THR A 89 -7.91 -1.60 -33.20
CA THR A 89 -7.72 -0.93 -31.90
C THR A 89 -9.05 -0.46 -31.31
N GLU A 90 -9.89 0.21 -32.11
CA GLU A 90 -11.23 0.66 -31.72
C GLU A 90 -12.13 -0.51 -31.27
N PHE A 91 -12.07 -1.66 -31.92
CA PHE A 91 -12.87 -2.83 -31.53
C PHE A 91 -12.53 -3.29 -30.11
N TYR A 92 -11.23 -3.40 -29.80
CA TYR A 92 -10.78 -3.84 -28.48
C TYR A 92 -10.99 -2.78 -27.40
N LEU A 93 -10.88 -1.49 -27.74
CA LEU A 93 -11.23 -0.41 -26.82
C LEU A 93 -12.72 -0.46 -26.46
N LYS A 94 -13.60 -0.57 -27.45
CA LYS A 94 -15.05 -0.73 -27.20
C LYS A 94 -15.37 -1.96 -26.39
N LYS A 95 -14.62 -3.06 -26.58
CA LYS A 95 -14.76 -4.27 -25.74
C LYS A 95 -14.45 -3.95 -24.28
N LEU A 96 -13.37 -3.21 -23.99
CA LEU A 96 -13.06 -2.75 -22.63
C LEU A 96 -14.15 -1.84 -22.05
N GLU A 97 -14.69 -0.91 -22.86
CA GLU A 97 -15.74 0.01 -22.43
C GLU A 97 -17.08 -0.67 -22.14
N SER A 98 -17.39 -1.74 -22.88
CA SER A 98 -18.62 -2.51 -22.69
C SER A 98 -18.67 -3.29 -21.36
N GLN A 99 -17.54 -3.38 -20.65
CA GLN A 99 -17.47 -4.11 -19.38
C GLN A 99 -18.26 -3.36 -18.31
N LYS A 100 -19.44 -3.89 -17.97
CA LYS A 100 -20.21 -3.42 -16.82
C LYS A 100 -19.50 -3.86 -15.54
N ARG A 101 -19.04 -2.88 -14.77
CA ARG A 101 -18.39 -3.13 -13.49
C ARG A 101 -19.41 -3.64 -12.49
N THR A 102 -19.18 -4.83 -11.96
CA THR A 102 -19.79 -5.27 -10.71
C THR A 102 -18.91 -4.79 -9.58
N GLU A 103 -19.33 -3.73 -8.88
CA GLU A 103 -18.75 -3.43 -7.57
C GLU A 103 -19.10 -4.58 -6.63
N GLY A 104 -18.11 -5.40 -6.31
CA GLY A 104 -18.25 -6.45 -5.31
C GLY A 104 -18.52 -5.79 -3.96
N LYS A 105 -19.71 -6.01 -3.40
CA LYS A 105 -19.98 -5.61 -2.01
C LYS A 105 -19.02 -6.36 -1.11
N ASN A 106 -18.36 -5.64 -0.22
CA ASN A 106 -17.52 -6.25 0.80
C ASN A 106 -18.42 -7.11 1.72
N ILE A 107 -18.30 -8.43 1.60
CA ILE A 107 -19.08 -9.40 2.38
C ILE A 107 -18.82 -9.30 3.88
N ASN A 108 -17.66 -8.78 4.26
CA ASN A 108 -17.21 -8.61 5.64
C ASN A 108 -17.29 -7.14 6.09
N HIS A 109 -18.14 -6.32 5.43
CA HIS A 109 -18.28 -4.90 5.74
C HIS A 109 -18.55 -4.63 7.23
N ASP A 110 -19.45 -5.37 7.86
CA ASP A 110 -19.77 -5.18 9.28
C ASP A 110 -18.58 -5.52 10.20
N LEU A 111 -17.86 -6.60 9.89
CA LEU A 111 -16.64 -6.96 10.60
C LEU A 111 -15.56 -5.88 10.45
N ASP A 112 -15.36 -5.37 9.24
CA ASP A 112 -14.38 -4.33 8.94
C ASP A 112 -14.71 -3.02 9.64
N ARG A 113 -15.99 -2.63 9.65
CA ARG A 113 -16.49 -1.45 10.36
C ARG A 113 -16.26 -1.57 11.87
N ILE A 114 -16.55 -2.73 12.47
CA ILE A 114 -16.32 -2.96 13.90
C ILE A 114 -14.82 -2.91 14.21
N MET A 115 -13.97 -3.53 13.40
CA MET A 115 -12.52 -3.44 13.57
C MET A 115 -12.03 -2.00 13.40
N ALA A 116 -12.55 -1.25 12.43
CA ALA A 116 -12.24 0.15 12.19
C ALA A 116 -12.78 1.10 13.28
N LYS A 117 -13.60 0.63 14.21
CA LYS A 117 -13.95 1.33 15.45
C LYS A 117 -12.91 1.09 16.55
N TRP A 118 -12.51 -0.16 16.74
CA TRP A 118 -11.59 -0.56 17.81
C TRP A 118 -10.13 -0.17 17.56
N LEU A 119 -9.68 -0.28 16.30
CA LEU A 119 -8.29 -0.01 15.94
C LEU A 119 -7.91 1.45 16.14
N PRO A 120 -8.64 2.47 15.66
CA PRO A 120 -8.30 3.86 15.95
C PRO A 120 -8.28 4.17 17.45
N ALA A 121 -9.27 3.68 18.22
CA ALA A 121 -9.32 3.92 19.66
C ALA A 121 -8.08 3.38 20.39
N PHE A 122 -7.58 2.21 19.97
CA PHE A 122 -6.34 1.66 20.51
C PHE A 122 -5.08 2.32 19.94
N MET A 123 -5.05 2.57 18.63
CA MET A 123 -3.87 3.01 17.89
C MET A 123 -3.65 4.52 17.92
N ASP A 124 -4.58 5.28 18.48
CA ASP A 124 -4.44 6.72 18.69
C ASP A 124 -3.11 7.06 19.39
N GLU A 125 -2.41 8.06 18.89
CA GLU A 125 -1.10 8.48 19.42
C GLU A 125 -1.21 9.78 20.22
N GLY A 126 -2.30 9.92 20.98
CA GLY A 126 -2.54 11.04 21.90
C GLY A 126 -3.33 12.20 21.28
N LEU A 127 -4.06 11.98 20.18
CA LEU A 127 -4.90 13.01 19.57
C LEU A 127 -6.31 13.04 20.20
N ALA A 128 -6.79 11.89 20.67
CA ALA A 128 -8.11 11.82 21.32
C ALA A 128 -8.04 12.35 22.75
N GLU A 129 -9.00 13.19 23.15
CA GLU A 129 -9.15 13.65 24.54
C GLU A 129 -9.39 12.48 25.51
N TRP A 130 -10.01 11.40 25.04
CA TRP A 130 -10.38 10.23 25.84
C TRP A 130 -9.61 9.01 25.35
N GLU A 131 -8.70 8.50 26.18
CA GLU A 131 -7.96 7.27 25.88
C GLU A 131 -8.82 6.01 26.08
N MET A 132 -8.54 4.97 25.28
CA MET A 132 -9.14 3.64 25.48
C MET A 132 -8.75 3.05 26.86
N PRO A 133 -9.71 2.67 27.72
CA PRO A 133 -9.41 2.17 29.05
C PRO A 133 -8.54 0.90 29.06
N GLY A 134 -7.40 0.97 29.75
CA GLY A 134 -6.50 -0.18 29.92
C GLY A 134 -5.67 -0.54 28.69
N LYS A 135 -5.50 0.41 27.75
CA LYS A 135 -4.63 0.34 26.58
C LYS A 135 -3.19 -0.09 26.90
N ASN A 136 -2.66 0.28 28.08
CA ASN A 136 -1.36 -0.15 28.60
C ASN A 136 -1.20 -1.67 28.80
N ARG A 137 -2.29 -2.43 28.75
CA ARG A 137 -2.26 -3.91 28.82
C ARG A 137 -2.09 -4.57 27.46
N GLY A 138 -2.07 -3.79 26.38
CA GLY A 138 -2.04 -4.26 25.00
C GLY A 138 -3.44 -4.50 24.40
N PHE A 139 -3.49 -4.58 23.07
CA PHE A 139 -4.75 -4.50 22.30
C PHE A 139 -5.76 -5.56 22.69
N TYR A 140 -5.40 -6.84 22.63
CA TYR A 140 -6.34 -7.93 22.91
C TYR A 140 -6.91 -7.87 24.34
N LYS A 141 -6.06 -7.58 25.33
CA LYS A 141 -6.47 -7.50 26.75
C LYS A 141 -7.36 -6.29 27.02
N ALA A 142 -7.09 -5.16 26.37
CA ALA A 142 -7.92 -3.96 26.46
C ALA A 142 -9.29 -4.21 25.82
N TRP A 143 -9.31 -4.70 24.58
CA TRP A 143 -10.53 -5.08 23.86
C TRP A 143 -11.37 -6.09 24.66
N ARG A 144 -10.77 -7.20 25.13
CA ARG A 144 -11.47 -8.24 25.89
C ARG A 144 -12.27 -7.67 27.07
N LYS A 145 -11.70 -6.71 27.81
CA LYS A 145 -12.37 -6.11 28.97
C LYS A 145 -13.49 -5.13 28.59
N LEU A 146 -13.41 -4.55 27.41
CA LEU A 146 -14.36 -3.52 26.95
C LEU A 146 -15.44 -4.08 26.02
N ALA A 147 -15.20 -5.23 25.39
CA ALA A 147 -16.09 -5.84 24.41
C ALA A 147 -17.50 -6.15 24.95
N VAL A 148 -17.66 -6.36 26.25
CA VAL A 148 -18.97 -6.55 26.91
C VAL A 148 -19.87 -5.30 26.89
N TYR A 149 -19.26 -4.12 26.70
CA TYR A 149 -20.00 -2.85 26.59
C TYR A 149 -20.33 -2.48 25.14
N ASP A 150 -19.87 -3.28 24.18
CA ASP A 150 -20.13 -3.08 22.76
C ASP A 150 -21.33 -3.93 22.34
N GLY A 151 -22.52 -3.30 22.32
CA GLY A 151 -23.78 -3.97 22.00
C GLY A 151 -23.81 -4.64 20.63
N GLU A 152 -22.94 -4.24 19.70
CA GLU A 152 -22.82 -4.86 18.37
C GLU A 152 -22.21 -6.27 18.42
N LEU A 153 -21.48 -6.61 19.50
CA LEU A 153 -20.81 -7.91 19.64
C LEU A 153 -21.70 -8.98 20.28
N GLY A 154 -22.79 -8.59 20.95
CA GLY A 154 -23.67 -9.52 21.67
C GLY A 154 -23.00 -10.26 22.84
N ILE A 155 -21.85 -9.76 23.32
CA ILE A 155 -21.09 -10.38 24.42
C ILE A 155 -21.63 -9.85 25.74
N THR A 156 -22.14 -10.73 26.59
CA THR A 156 -22.72 -10.35 27.89
C THR A 156 -21.81 -10.63 29.08
N ASP A 157 -20.85 -11.54 28.91
CA ASP A 157 -19.86 -11.89 29.93
C ASP A 157 -18.47 -11.97 29.30
N VAL A 158 -17.50 -11.32 29.94
CA VAL A 158 -16.08 -11.35 29.58
C VAL A 158 -15.53 -12.79 29.52
N ASN A 159 -16.11 -13.73 30.27
CA ASN A 159 -15.70 -15.14 30.27
C ASN A 159 -16.03 -15.87 28.97
N GLN A 160 -16.93 -15.32 28.13
CA GLN A 160 -17.18 -15.85 26.79
C GLN A 160 -15.94 -15.68 25.89
N ILE A 161 -15.14 -14.65 26.15
CA ILE A 161 -13.94 -14.33 25.38
C ILE A 161 -12.71 -15.05 25.99
N PRO A 162 -11.93 -15.78 25.18
CA PRO A 162 -10.68 -16.42 25.60
C PRO A 162 -9.71 -15.43 26.25
N LYS A 163 -8.86 -15.90 27.17
CA LYS A 163 -8.01 -15.02 27.99
C LYS A 163 -6.88 -14.40 27.18
N THR A 164 -6.44 -15.07 26.12
CA THR A 164 -5.35 -14.63 25.24
C THR A 164 -5.77 -14.70 23.76
N SER A 165 -5.09 -13.91 22.93
CA SER A 165 -5.18 -13.97 21.47
C SER A 165 -4.92 -15.37 20.95
N SER A 166 -3.89 -16.05 21.47
CA SER A 166 -3.53 -17.40 21.06
C SER A 166 -4.65 -18.41 21.36
N GLU A 167 -5.28 -18.33 22.53
CA GLU A 167 -6.43 -19.17 22.87
C GLU A 167 -7.63 -18.90 21.96
N ALA A 168 -7.87 -17.64 21.59
CA ALA A 168 -8.93 -17.29 20.64
C ALA A 168 -8.66 -17.87 19.25
N LEU A 169 -7.43 -17.73 18.74
CA LEU A 169 -7.04 -18.31 17.47
C LEU A 169 -7.16 -19.83 17.46
N VAL A 170 -6.69 -20.53 18.50
CA VAL A 170 -6.81 -21.99 18.61
C VAL A 170 -8.29 -22.44 18.57
N LYS A 171 -9.19 -21.68 19.21
CA LYS A 171 -10.63 -21.99 19.20
C LYS A 171 -11.27 -21.72 17.85
N VAL A 172 -10.98 -20.58 17.22
CA VAL A 172 -11.56 -20.25 15.90
C VAL A 172 -11.05 -21.23 14.83
N LEU A 173 -9.79 -21.66 14.94
CA LEU A 173 -9.13 -22.51 13.96
C LEU A 173 -9.33 -24.01 14.17
N SER A 174 -10.15 -24.42 15.15
CA SER A 174 -10.28 -25.84 15.54
C SER A 174 -10.75 -26.76 14.40
N ASN A 175 -11.48 -26.19 13.44
CA ASN A 175 -12.08 -26.92 12.32
C ASN A 175 -11.30 -26.78 11.01
N TYR A 176 -10.15 -26.08 11.03
CA TYR A 176 -9.35 -25.84 9.85
C TYR A 176 -8.05 -26.65 9.91
N SER A 177 -7.65 -27.14 8.74
CA SER A 177 -6.33 -27.74 8.55
C SER A 177 -5.23 -26.69 8.67
N LYS A 178 -4.02 -27.15 8.92
CA LYS A 178 -2.84 -26.30 9.07
C LYS A 178 -2.55 -25.51 7.79
N GLU A 179 -2.76 -26.15 6.66
CA GLU A 179 -2.56 -25.61 5.31
C GLU A 179 -3.55 -24.46 5.01
N GLU A 180 -4.68 -24.37 5.72
CA GLU A 180 -5.66 -23.30 5.57
C GLU A 180 -5.33 -22.06 6.40
N TYR A 181 -4.48 -22.18 7.44
CA TYR A 181 -4.20 -21.06 8.36
C TYR A 181 -3.60 -19.87 7.62
N VAL A 182 -2.61 -20.12 6.78
CA VAL A 182 -1.96 -19.07 5.99
C VAL A 182 -2.98 -18.36 5.10
N LYS A 183 -3.90 -19.10 4.46
CA LYS A 183 -4.94 -18.51 3.59
C LYS A 183 -5.91 -17.64 4.39
N ILE A 184 -6.39 -18.13 5.54
CA ILE A 184 -7.28 -17.40 6.45
C ILE A 184 -6.61 -16.12 6.95
N PHE A 185 -5.39 -16.24 7.48
CA PHE A 185 -4.66 -15.09 7.99
C PHE A 185 -4.36 -14.08 6.89
N THR A 186 -3.93 -14.53 5.71
CA THR A 186 -3.68 -13.65 4.56
C THR A 186 -4.93 -12.84 4.21
N TYR A 187 -6.09 -13.51 4.12
CA TYR A 187 -7.37 -12.87 3.84
C TYR A 187 -7.75 -11.82 4.91
N HIS A 188 -7.66 -12.17 6.19
CA HIS A 188 -8.04 -11.25 7.28
C HIS A 188 -7.03 -10.12 7.51
N LEU A 189 -5.75 -10.34 7.19
CA LEU A 189 -4.71 -9.30 7.24
C LEU A 189 -4.85 -8.30 6.07
N ALA A 190 -5.20 -8.79 4.88
CA ALA A 190 -5.41 -7.99 3.67
C ALA A 190 -6.69 -7.15 3.69
N ALA A 191 -7.68 -7.49 4.53
CA ALA A 191 -8.95 -6.78 4.60
C ALA A 191 -8.84 -5.33 5.11
N LEU A 192 -7.88 -5.06 5.99
CA LEU A 192 -7.61 -3.71 6.53
C LEU A 192 -6.11 -3.38 6.42
N PRO A 193 -5.57 -3.27 5.19
CA PRO A 193 -4.13 -3.28 4.93
C PRO A 193 -3.43 -2.05 5.53
N GLY A 194 -4.13 -0.92 5.64
CA GLY A 194 -3.61 0.28 6.30
C GLY A 194 -3.34 0.07 7.80
N TRP A 195 -4.20 -0.67 8.49
CA TRP A 195 -4.04 -0.96 9.93
C TRP A 195 -3.01 -2.06 10.18
N THR A 196 -3.05 -3.14 9.40
CA THR A 196 -2.11 -4.26 9.56
C THR A 196 -0.69 -3.86 9.16
N GLY A 197 -0.54 -3.03 8.12
CA GLY A 197 0.74 -2.40 7.78
C GLY A 197 1.28 -1.49 8.90
N PHE A 198 0.39 -0.83 9.66
CA PHE A 198 0.80 0.07 10.74
C PHE A 198 1.21 -0.71 11.99
N ILE A 199 0.56 -1.85 12.24
CA ILE A 199 1.00 -2.82 13.26
C ILE A 199 2.39 -3.37 12.91
N ASN A 200 2.65 -3.70 11.65
CA ASN A 200 3.98 -4.14 11.19
C ASN A 200 5.04 -3.04 11.44
N TYR A 201 4.74 -1.80 11.04
CA TYR A 201 5.63 -0.66 11.29
C TYR A 201 5.95 -0.50 12.77
N ARG A 202 4.92 -0.47 13.65
CA ARG A 202 5.12 -0.29 15.10
C ARG A 202 5.92 -1.42 15.71
N SER A 203 5.67 -2.66 15.30
CA SER A 203 6.36 -3.85 15.79
C SER A 203 7.83 -3.88 15.39
N GLU A 204 8.15 -3.61 14.12
CA GLU A 204 9.53 -3.65 13.61
C GLU A 204 10.36 -2.45 14.07
N SER A 205 9.79 -1.25 14.03
CA SER A 205 10.49 -0.03 14.48
C SER A 205 10.62 0.05 16.00
N ASN A 206 9.90 -0.81 16.74
CA ASN A 206 9.77 -0.76 18.18
C ASN A 206 9.47 0.66 18.68
N SER A 207 8.50 1.32 18.04
CA SER A 207 8.17 2.73 18.31
C SER A 207 7.84 2.98 19.78
N LEU A 208 7.96 4.22 20.27
CA LEU A 208 7.60 4.58 21.65
C LEU A 208 6.16 4.16 21.99
N TRP A 209 5.24 4.34 21.03
CA TRP A 209 3.87 3.88 21.16
C TRP A 209 3.77 2.37 21.25
N GLN A 210 4.55 1.60 20.47
CA GLN A 210 4.61 0.14 20.59
C GLN A 210 5.07 -0.32 21.97
N GLN A 211 6.11 0.31 22.52
CA GLN A 211 6.64 -0.02 23.85
C GLN A 211 5.60 0.26 24.95
N LYS A 212 4.89 1.39 24.85
CA LYS A 212 3.89 1.81 25.86
C LYS A 212 2.56 1.06 25.74
N TYR A 213 2.11 0.79 24.51
CA TYR A 213 0.78 0.28 24.20
C TYR A 213 0.85 -0.83 23.14
N PRO A 214 1.33 -2.03 23.49
CA PRO A 214 1.70 -3.05 22.50
C PRO A 214 0.50 -3.65 21.76
N ILE A 215 0.72 -3.90 20.46
CA ILE A 215 -0.16 -4.67 19.59
C ILE A 215 0.69 -5.47 18.62
N CYS A 216 0.29 -6.70 18.33
CA CYS A 216 0.88 -7.50 17.26
C CYS A 216 -0.20 -8.05 16.31
N LEU A 217 0.23 -8.66 15.20
CA LEU A 217 -0.71 -9.29 14.26
C LEU A 217 -1.50 -10.44 14.90
N GLU A 218 -0.95 -11.13 15.90
CA GLU A 218 -1.68 -12.15 16.65
C GLU A 218 -2.84 -11.53 17.45
N ASP A 219 -2.63 -10.40 18.11
CA ASP A 219 -3.70 -9.68 18.81
C ASP A 219 -4.79 -9.22 17.83
N TYR A 220 -4.40 -8.64 16.70
CA TYR A 220 -5.32 -8.22 15.64
C TYR A 220 -6.15 -9.39 15.12
N LEU A 221 -5.49 -10.49 14.73
CA LEU A 221 -6.17 -11.68 14.21
C LEU A 221 -7.06 -12.32 15.28
N GLY A 222 -6.60 -12.40 16.53
CA GLY A 222 -7.36 -12.93 17.65
C GLY A 222 -8.67 -12.19 17.88
N VAL A 223 -8.64 -10.85 17.86
CA VAL A 223 -9.85 -10.02 17.96
C VAL A 223 -10.73 -10.18 16.71
N ARG A 224 -10.16 -9.99 15.52
CA ARG A 224 -10.91 -9.99 14.26
C ARG A 224 -11.60 -11.33 13.99
N LEU A 225 -10.89 -12.45 14.13
CA LEU A 225 -11.43 -13.78 13.88
C LEU A 225 -12.45 -14.19 14.94
N TRP A 226 -12.28 -13.76 16.19
CA TRP A 226 -13.29 -13.98 17.22
C TRP A 226 -14.59 -13.22 16.91
N ILE A 227 -14.49 -11.94 16.54
CA ILE A 227 -15.66 -11.16 16.12
C ILE A 227 -16.28 -11.76 14.86
N ALA A 228 -15.49 -12.22 13.89
CA ALA A 228 -15.98 -12.90 12.70
C ALA A 228 -16.85 -14.12 13.07
N GLN A 229 -16.40 -14.92 14.04
CA GLN A 229 -17.18 -16.07 14.53
C GLN A 229 -18.50 -15.65 15.20
N LEU A 230 -18.50 -14.57 16.00
CA LEU A 230 -19.71 -14.05 16.65
C LEU A 230 -20.73 -13.56 15.62
N LEU A 231 -20.27 -12.89 14.57
CA LEU A 231 -21.11 -12.37 13.48
C LEU A 231 -21.50 -13.44 12.46
N LYS A 232 -20.93 -14.66 12.54
CA LYS A 232 -21.01 -15.68 11.49
C LYS A 232 -20.54 -15.15 10.13
N ALA A 233 -19.54 -14.28 10.15
CA ALA A 233 -18.91 -13.71 8.98
C ALA A 233 -18.06 -14.76 8.23
N VAL A 234 -17.72 -14.45 6.98
CA VAL A 234 -16.94 -15.36 6.13
C VAL A 234 -15.48 -15.36 6.59
N THR A 235 -15.00 -16.53 7.04
CA THR A 235 -13.65 -16.76 7.60
C THR A 235 -12.65 -17.30 6.58
N THR A 236 -13.13 -17.94 5.53
CA THR A 236 -12.33 -18.41 4.39
C THR A 236 -12.91 -17.84 3.12
N PRO A 237 -12.09 -17.35 2.18
CA PRO A 237 -12.57 -17.19 0.82
C PRO A 237 -12.91 -18.59 0.31
N ASP A 238 -14.19 -18.95 0.24
CA ASP A 238 -14.62 -19.89 -0.79
C ASP A 238 -14.04 -19.36 -2.11
N HIS A 239 -13.54 -20.22 -2.98
CA HIS A 239 -12.98 -19.82 -4.26
C HIS A 239 -13.99 -19.01 -5.08
N VAL A 240 -14.12 -17.71 -4.80
CA VAL A 240 -14.72 -16.73 -5.69
C VAL A 240 -13.64 -16.35 -6.68
N SER A 241 -13.10 -17.37 -7.37
CA SER A 241 -12.78 -17.16 -8.76
C SER A 241 -14.12 -17.11 -9.47
N SER A 242 -14.81 -15.97 -9.42
CA SER A 242 -15.49 -15.59 -10.65
C SER A 242 -14.44 -15.73 -11.73
N PRO A 243 -14.68 -16.49 -12.82
CA PRO A 243 -13.69 -16.66 -13.85
C PRO A 243 -13.32 -15.26 -14.28
N ILE A 244 -12.12 -14.84 -13.88
CA ILE A 244 -11.53 -13.61 -14.35
C ILE A 244 -11.57 -13.81 -15.86
N ASP A 245 -12.27 -12.93 -16.56
CA ASP A 245 -12.18 -12.93 -18.01
C ASP A 245 -10.75 -12.52 -18.32
N ASP A 246 -9.86 -13.52 -18.39
CA ASP A 246 -8.43 -13.36 -18.63
C ASP A 246 -8.22 -12.55 -19.91
N SER A 247 -9.19 -12.56 -20.83
CA SER A 247 -9.16 -11.77 -22.04
C SER A 247 -9.28 -10.26 -21.79
N ILE A 248 -10.01 -9.81 -20.76
CA ILE A 248 -10.16 -8.38 -20.43
C ILE A 248 -8.93 -7.87 -19.68
N GLU A 249 -8.45 -8.60 -18.68
CA GLU A 249 -7.21 -8.19 -17.98
C GLU A 249 -6.00 -8.21 -18.91
N LYS A 250 -5.91 -9.21 -19.81
CA LYS A 250 -4.89 -9.22 -20.86
C LYS A 250 -4.99 -7.99 -21.75
N LEU A 251 -6.19 -7.59 -22.16
CA LEU A 251 -6.39 -6.37 -22.94
C LEU A 251 -5.97 -5.13 -22.15
N GLN A 252 -6.41 -4.96 -20.90
CA GLN A 252 -6.00 -3.83 -20.07
C GLN A 252 -4.48 -3.74 -19.91
N TYR A 253 -3.80 -4.87 -19.73
CA TYR A 253 -2.34 -4.92 -19.65
C TYR A 253 -1.67 -4.52 -20.97
N ILE A 254 -2.19 -4.96 -22.11
CA ILE A 254 -1.69 -4.57 -23.43
C ILE A 254 -1.82 -3.05 -23.64
N TRP A 255 -2.97 -2.47 -23.27
CA TRP A 255 -3.20 -1.02 -23.36
C TRP A 255 -2.25 -0.23 -22.44
N LEU A 256 -2.04 -0.69 -21.21
CA LEU A 256 -1.07 -0.08 -20.30
C LEU A 256 0.35 -0.14 -20.87
N LYS A 257 0.76 -1.31 -21.38
CA LYS A 257 2.06 -1.50 -22.05
C LYS A 257 2.25 -0.56 -23.23
N ALA A 258 1.24 -0.40 -24.07
CA ALA A 258 1.29 0.49 -25.23
C ALA A 258 1.49 1.96 -24.79
N TRP A 259 0.81 2.37 -23.72
CA TRP A 259 0.97 3.70 -23.15
C TRP A 259 2.38 3.92 -22.59
N GLU A 260 2.90 2.97 -21.83
CA GLU A 260 4.28 3.01 -21.31
C GLU A 260 5.31 3.07 -22.44
N MET A 261 5.15 2.26 -23.49
CA MET A 261 6.07 2.23 -24.63
C MET A 261 6.01 3.52 -25.45
N SER A 262 4.81 4.07 -25.67
CA SER A 262 4.62 5.36 -26.35
C SER A 262 5.35 6.49 -25.60
N TRP A 263 5.17 6.55 -24.28
CA TRP A 263 5.90 7.51 -23.44
C TRP A 263 7.42 7.29 -23.45
N GLN A 264 7.89 6.04 -23.34
CA GLN A 264 9.33 5.73 -23.39
C GLN A 264 9.95 6.13 -24.73
N ASN A 265 9.24 5.90 -25.83
CA ASN A 265 9.68 6.26 -27.17
C ASN A 265 9.75 7.78 -27.35
N GLU A 266 8.74 8.51 -26.88
CA GLU A 266 8.79 9.98 -26.83
C GLU A 266 9.99 10.46 -26.03
N LEU A 267 10.17 9.95 -24.81
CA LEU A 267 11.28 10.35 -23.94
C LEU A 267 12.62 10.11 -24.62
N VAL A 268 12.80 8.95 -25.25
CA VAL A 268 14.02 8.62 -26.00
C VAL A 268 14.21 9.53 -27.21
N LYS A 269 13.14 9.85 -27.95
CA LYS A 269 13.19 10.81 -29.07
C LYS A 269 13.64 12.19 -28.56
N THR A 270 13.08 12.66 -27.45
CA THR A 270 13.41 13.94 -26.82
C THR A 270 14.85 13.98 -26.31
N LEU A 271 15.31 12.95 -25.58
CA LEU A 271 16.70 12.86 -25.14
C LEU A 271 17.70 12.83 -26.30
N LYS A 272 17.40 12.10 -27.39
CA LYS A 272 18.24 12.07 -28.60
C LYS A 272 18.30 13.42 -29.31
N LYS A 273 17.19 14.17 -29.32
CA LYS A 273 17.12 15.50 -29.92
C LYS A 273 17.97 16.49 -29.11
N GLU A 274 17.79 16.52 -27.79
CA GLU A 274 18.54 17.41 -26.89
C GLU A 274 20.03 17.08 -26.88
N SER A 275 20.41 15.80 -26.89
CA SER A 275 21.81 15.36 -26.98
C SER A 275 22.49 15.82 -28.28
N LYS A 276 21.74 15.93 -29.39
CA LYS A 276 22.27 16.47 -30.66
C LYS A 276 22.29 18.00 -30.68
N ALA A 277 21.38 18.64 -29.96
CA ALA A 277 21.34 20.10 -29.82
C ALA A 277 22.44 20.62 -28.87
N THR A 278 22.94 19.79 -27.95
CA THR A 278 24.07 20.07 -27.05
C THR A 278 25.45 19.81 -27.69
N VAL A 279 25.63 20.13 -28.98
CA VAL A 279 26.97 20.51 -29.43
C VAL A 279 27.28 21.81 -28.70
N PRO A 280 28.35 21.89 -27.87
CA PRO A 280 28.62 23.08 -27.10
C PRO A 280 28.89 24.22 -28.09
N SER A 281 27.91 25.12 -28.27
CA SER A 281 28.27 26.48 -28.63
C SER A 281 29.16 26.93 -27.49
N GLU A 282 30.41 27.28 -27.78
CA GLU A 282 31.32 27.98 -26.86
C GLU A 282 30.66 29.30 -26.45
N LYS A 283 29.67 29.21 -25.55
CA LYS A 283 29.24 30.34 -24.76
C LYS A 283 30.35 30.50 -23.75
N THR A 284 31.23 31.44 -24.04
CA THR A 284 32.18 32.08 -23.12
C THR A 284 31.41 32.79 -22.01
N VAL A 285 30.62 32.04 -21.26
CA VAL A 285 30.00 32.49 -20.02
C VAL A 285 31.07 32.25 -18.96
N GLY A 286 31.50 33.32 -18.30
CA GLY A 286 32.44 33.22 -17.18
C GLY A 286 31.90 32.31 -16.08
N SER A 287 32.74 32.00 -15.08
CA SER A 287 32.32 31.22 -13.89
C SER A 287 30.97 31.71 -13.36
N PRO A 288 30.06 30.81 -12.95
CA PRO A 288 28.74 31.20 -12.45
C PRO A 288 28.88 32.18 -11.28
N ASP A 289 27.96 33.14 -11.19
CA ASP A 289 27.90 34.13 -10.11
C ASP A 289 27.64 33.44 -8.75
N ALA A 290 26.90 32.32 -8.76
CA ALA A 290 26.70 31.45 -7.62
C ALA A 290 26.31 30.03 -8.05
N GLN A 291 26.67 29.06 -7.22
CA GLN A 291 26.25 27.66 -7.34
C GLN A 291 25.35 27.29 -6.16
N PHE A 292 24.22 26.65 -6.46
CA PHE A 292 23.25 26.22 -5.45
C PHE A 292 23.09 24.70 -5.50
N VAL A 293 22.99 24.06 -4.33
CA VAL A 293 22.74 22.63 -4.24
C VAL A 293 21.36 22.41 -3.62
N PHE A 294 20.50 21.70 -4.32
CA PHE A 294 19.13 21.35 -3.91
C PHE A 294 19.00 19.84 -3.71
N CYS A 295 17.92 19.43 -3.05
CA CYS A 295 17.55 18.00 -3.04
C CYS A 295 17.33 17.52 -4.48
N ILE A 296 17.73 16.27 -4.78
CA ILE A 296 17.51 15.61 -6.08
C ILE A 296 16.03 15.37 -6.40
N ASP A 297 15.15 15.51 -5.40
CA ASP A 297 13.71 15.40 -5.55
C ASP A 297 13.17 16.39 -6.61
N THR A 298 12.34 15.86 -7.51
CA THR A 298 11.80 16.60 -8.67
C THR A 298 10.96 17.83 -8.28
N ARG A 299 10.47 17.90 -7.03
CA ARG A 299 9.78 19.10 -6.52
C ARG A 299 10.69 20.32 -6.44
N SER A 300 11.99 20.13 -6.26
CA SER A 300 12.97 21.24 -6.28
C SER A 300 13.20 21.79 -7.69
N GLU A 301 12.80 21.05 -8.73
CA GLU A 301 13.16 21.35 -10.11
C GLU A 301 12.59 22.69 -10.60
N SER A 302 11.37 23.02 -10.20
CA SER A 302 10.76 24.31 -10.57
C SER A 302 11.55 25.50 -10.03
N ILE A 303 12.07 25.40 -8.80
CA ILE A 303 12.89 26.45 -8.17
C ILE A 303 14.25 26.53 -8.86
N ARG A 304 14.86 25.37 -9.16
CA ARG A 304 16.14 25.27 -9.86
C ARG A 304 16.09 25.94 -11.24
N ARG A 305 15.13 25.55 -12.08
CA ARG A 305 14.93 26.14 -13.42
C ARG A 305 14.63 27.64 -13.32
N HIS A 306 13.87 28.07 -12.32
CA HIS A 306 13.61 29.50 -12.11
C HIS A 306 14.89 30.27 -11.80
N LEU A 307 15.73 29.79 -10.88
CA LEU A 307 17.00 30.45 -10.52
C LEU A 307 17.93 30.56 -11.73
N GLU A 308 18.17 29.47 -12.44
CA GLU A 308 19.02 29.47 -13.65
C GLU A 308 18.50 30.43 -14.73
N SER A 309 17.18 30.69 -14.79
CA SER A 309 16.61 31.65 -15.72
C SER A 309 16.82 33.12 -15.34
N LYS A 310 17.26 33.44 -14.11
CA LYS A 310 17.39 34.81 -13.60
C LYS A 310 18.78 35.42 -13.72
N GLY A 311 19.81 34.62 -13.96
CA GLY A 311 21.19 35.10 -14.01
C GLY A 311 22.18 33.99 -14.36
N ASN A 312 23.47 34.26 -14.20
CA ASN A 312 24.52 33.26 -14.41
C ASN A 312 24.64 32.34 -13.17
N TYR A 313 23.55 31.68 -12.80
CA TYR A 313 23.48 30.76 -11.67
C TYR A 313 23.48 29.32 -12.15
N GLU A 314 24.12 28.44 -11.37
CA GLU A 314 24.16 27.01 -11.65
C GLU A 314 23.56 26.22 -10.49
N THR A 315 22.74 25.20 -10.77
CA THR A 315 22.09 24.39 -9.74
C THR A 315 22.40 22.90 -9.85
N PHE A 316 22.71 22.29 -8.72
CA PHE A 316 23.00 20.86 -8.60
C PHE A 316 21.91 20.16 -7.77
N GLY A 317 21.70 18.88 -8.07
CA GLY A 317 20.88 17.99 -7.25
C GLY A 317 21.78 17.11 -6.38
N TYR A 318 21.45 16.99 -5.09
CA TYR A 318 22.10 16.08 -4.16
C TYR A 318 21.07 15.11 -3.58
N ALA A 319 21.41 13.82 -3.57
CA ALA A 319 20.53 12.81 -3.02
C ALA A 319 20.57 12.86 -1.48
N GLY A 320 19.42 13.21 -0.89
CA GLY A 320 19.27 13.31 0.55
C GLY A 320 19.56 14.69 1.13
N PHE A 321 19.32 14.77 2.43
CA PHE A 321 19.42 15.84 3.43
C PHE A 321 20.86 16.38 3.61
N PHE A 322 21.65 16.42 2.54
CA PHE A 322 23.04 16.90 2.54
C PHE A 322 23.98 16.14 3.50
N GLY A 323 23.63 14.89 3.84
CA GLY A 323 24.38 14.07 4.80
C GLY A 323 24.26 14.53 6.25
N ILE A 324 23.29 15.40 6.58
CA ILE A 324 23.10 15.92 7.93
C ILE A 324 22.25 14.93 8.74
N ALA A 325 22.83 14.40 9.82
CA ALA A 325 22.08 13.70 10.86
C ALA A 325 21.46 14.76 11.79
N MET A 326 20.13 14.80 11.85
CA MET A 326 19.39 15.75 12.67
C MET A 326 18.26 15.05 13.40
N ASP A 327 18.16 15.35 14.68
CA ASP A 327 16.95 15.09 15.47
C ASP A 327 16.22 16.42 15.68
N TYR A 328 14.90 16.41 15.50
CA TYR A 328 14.03 17.55 15.76
C TYR A 328 13.20 17.28 17.00
N GLU A 329 13.39 18.09 18.03
CA GLU A 329 12.51 18.09 19.21
C GLU A 329 11.40 19.10 19.01
N ASN A 330 10.15 18.62 19.03
CA ASN A 330 9.00 19.50 19.02
C ASN A 330 8.79 20.08 20.43
N MET A 331 8.78 21.41 20.52
CA MET A 331 8.64 22.13 21.79
C MET A 331 7.26 21.95 22.45
N ASP A 332 6.22 21.58 21.69
CA ASP A 332 4.85 21.45 22.21
C ASP A 332 4.59 20.08 22.84
N ASP A 333 5.09 19.00 22.23
CA ASP A 333 4.86 17.62 22.69
C ASP A 333 6.10 16.98 23.36
N GLY A 334 7.26 17.64 23.30
CA GLY A 334 8.53 17.16 23.85
C GLY A 334 9.08 15.92 23.14
N LEU A 335 8.54 15.55 21.98
CA LEU A 335 8.96 14.37 21.23
C LEU A 335 10.11 14.73 20.29
N THR A 336 11.23 14.06 20.50
CA THR A 336 12.35 14.04 19.55
C THR A 336 12.04 13.09 18.40
N ARG A 337 12.03 13.62 17.18
CA ARG A 337 11.78 12.89 15.93
C ARG A 337 13.04 12.92 15.09
N LYS A 338 13.41 11.78 14.51
CA LYS A 338 14.51 11.71 13.56
C LYS A 338 14.14 12.50 12.30
N SER A 339 14.87 13.56 12.02
CA SER A 339 14.76 14.38 10.80
C SER A 339 15.96 14.14 9.88
N CYS A 340 16.39 12.88 9.82
CA CYS A 340 17.52 12.40 9.03
C CYS A 340 17.08 11.31 8.05
N PRO A 341 17.91 10.96 7.06
CA PRO A 341 17.62 9.84 6.16
C PRO A 341 17.35 8.53 6.89
N PRO A 342 16.48 7.64 6.34
CA PRO A 342 16.41 6.25 6.78
C PRO A 342 17.77 5.51 6.70
N ILE A 343 18.66 5.98 5.83
CA ILE A 343 19.99 5.41 5.61
C ILE A 343 21.07 5.96 6.57
N VAL A 344 20.77 6.97 7.39
CA VAL A 344 21.71 7.52 8.37
C VAL A 344 21.16 7.26 9.77
N SER A 345 21.93 6.54 10.58
CA SER A 345 21.62 6.37 12.00
C SER A 345 21.85 7.69 12.73
N SER A 346 20.77 8.32 13.22
CA SER A 346 20.86 9.33 14.28
C SER A 346 20.95 8.73 15.67
#